data_AF-A0A954E143-F1
#
_entry.id   AF-A0A954E143-F1
#
_cell.length_a   1.000
_cell.length_b   1.000
_cell.length_c   1.000
_cell.angle_alpha   90.00
_cell.angle_beta   90.00
_cell.angle_gamma   90.00
#
_symmetry.space_group_name_H-M   'P 1'
#
loop_
_entity.id
_entity.type
_entity.pdbx_description
1 polymer ?
#
loop_
_entity_poly.entity_id
_entity_poly.type
_entity_poly.pdbx_seq_one_letter_code
_entity_poly.pdbx_strand_id
1 'polypeptide(L)'
;MHSLRVLEELPSGYFVEESPRGILALHTGVARALHTAGYGPEQDGEVVQSELSGRRPLYEFRVGEDAFVVRRFSHGGLLRWLTGVRFLDAERPFRELILSESLRRAGIRTPRVVAARAKMASGFGWLLEVVSRRLEDTVDLGHVLGRARRGEVDRAPKRRLLLEVGRLVSRLHKQGCLHSDLTPNNLLVDSAALHGGEPELWVLDLDGSTLHDALTDAQRRKNLRRLYRFVERRERRYGSALTRTDFARFFRGYDPEGRRWKADWRSVATMHSRRSVFHALGWLFERSFAPRTDPRDLDSGAVSRT
;
A
#
# COMPACT_ATOMS: atom_id res chain seq x y z
N MET A 1 25.47 22.76 9.69
CA MET A 1 24.29 21.89 9.54
C MET A 1 24.70 20.50 9.98
N HIS A 2 23.97 19.88 10.93
CA HIS A 2 24.18 18.46 11.18
C HIS A 2 23.64 17.70 9.97
N SER A 3 24.53 17.00 9.26
CA SER A 3 24.13 16.07 8.20
C SER A 3 23.12 15.08 8.79
N LEU A 4 21.96 14.95 8.15
CA LEU A 4 20.93 14.01 8.58
C LEU A 4 21.44 12.59 8.28
N ARG A 5 21.60 11.75 9.31
CA ARG A 5 22.17 10.40 9.16
C ARG A 5 21.43 9.55 8.12
N VAL A 6 20.11 9.74 8.01
CA VAL A 6 19.27 9.05 7.02
C VAL A 6 19.75 9.24 5.58
N LEU A 7 20.47 10.33 5.27
CA LEU A 7 20.95 10.61 3.92
C LEU A 7 22.10 9.68 3.50
N GLU A 8 22.81 9.09 4.47
CA GLU A 8 23.87 8.10 4.23
C GLU A 8 23.28 6.76 3.75
N GLU A 9 22.00 6.51 4.03
CA GLU A 9 21.27 5.30 3.63
C GLU A 9 20.58 5.44 2.27
N LEU A 10 20.79 6.57 1.56
CA LEU A 10 20.15 6.79 0.28
C LEU A 10 20.56 5.72 -0.74
N PRO A 11 19.60 5.22 -1.55
CA PRO A 11 19.92 4.23 -2.56
C PRO A 11 20.87 4.78 -3.64
N SER A 12 21.56 3.89 -4.35
CA SER A 12 22.28 4.28 -5.56
C SER A 12 21.37 4.98 -6.57
N GLY A 13 21.92 5.95 -7.30
CA GLY A 13 21.18 6.77 -8.26
C GLY A 13 20.50 8.00 -7.66
N TYR A 14 20.65 8.25 -6.35
CA TYR A 14 20.26 9.50 -5.70
C TYR A 14 21.49 10.32 -5.30
N PHE A 15 21.34 11.63 -5.31
CA PHE A 15 22.28 12.57 -4.73
C PHE A 15 21.52 13.61 -3.90
N VAL A 16 22.25 14.34 -3.05
CA VAL A 16 21.67 15.35 -2.16
C VAL A 16 22.07 16.74 -2.61
N GLU A 17 21.09 17.63 -2.67
CA GLU A 17 21.26 19.07 -2.81
C GLU A 17 20.85 19.75 -1.51
N GLU A 18 21.75 20.58 -0.98
CA GLU A 18 21.51 21.34 0.24
C GLU A 18 21.48 22.84 -0.06
N SER A 19 20.68 23.53 0.74
CA SER A 19 20.52 24.99 0.75
C SER A 19 20.38 25.45 2.21
N PRO A 20 20.50 26.75 2.51
CA PRO A 20 20.36 27.24 3.88
C PRO A 20 19.07 26.81 4.58
N ARG A 21 17.98 26.57 3.82
CA ARG A 21 16.67 26.21 4.39
C ARG A 21 16.07 24.93 3.84
N GLY A 22 16.80 24.14 3.06
CA GLY A 22 16.22 23.01 2.35
C GLY A 22 17.22 21.91 2.04
N ILE A 23 16.76 20.67 2.14
CA ILE A 23 17.49 19.47 1.75
C ILE A 23 16.61 18.72 0.75
N LEU A 24 17.20 18.35 -0.38
CA LEU A 24 16.55 17.60 -1.46
C LEU A 24 17.40 16.39 -1.81
N ALA A 25 16.84 15.19 -1.64
CA ALA A 25 17.38 13.98 -2.24
C ALA A 25 16.71 13.78 -3.60
N LEU A 26 17.49 13.63 -4.66
CA LEU A 26 17.01 13.65 -6.04
C LEU A 26 17.63 12.51 -6.86
N HIS A 27 16.79 11.81 -7.62
CA HIS A 27 17.25 10.76 -8.52
C HIS A 27 17.92 11.35 -9.76
N THR A 28 19.14 10.92 -10.08
CA THR A 28 19.96 11.43 -11.19
C THR A 28 19.24 11.41 -12.53
N GLY A 29 18.53 10.31 -12.81
CA GLY A 29 17.78 10.13 -14.06
C GLY A 29 16.62 11.08 -14.30
N VAL A 30 16.22 11.90 -13.32
CA VAL A 30 15.17 12.92 -13.50
C VAL A 30 15.60 14.32 -13.05
N ALA A 31 16.83 14.48 -12.57
CA ALA A 31 17.28 15.72 -11.95
C ALA A 31 17.12 16.94 -12.87
N ARG A 32 17.62 16.82 -14.11
CA ARG A 32 17.48 17.87 -15.14
C ARG A 32 16.02 18.26 -15.37
N ALA A 33 15.11 17.29 -15.39
CA ALA A 33 13.69 17.52 -15.61
C ALA A 33 13.08 18.32 -14.46
N LEU A 34 13.32 17.89 -13.21
CA LEU A 34 12.85 18.60 -12.02
C LEU A 34 13.43 20.02 -11.92
N HIS A 35 14.72 20.21 -12.20
CA HIS A 35 15.34 21.53 -12.19
C HIS A 35 14.78 22.45 -13.29
N THR A 36 14.52 21.92 -14.49
CA THR A 36 13.90 22.69 -15.58
C THR A 36 12.49 23.16 -15.22
N ALA A 37 11.75 22.33 -14.47
CA ALA A 37 10.45 22.72 -13.90
C ALA A 37 10.56 23.67 -12.69
N GLY A 38 11.78 24.11 -12.33
CA GLY A 38 12.04 25.00 -11.20
C GLY A 38 11.92 24.33 -9.82
N TYR A 39 11.87 23.00 -9.74
CA TYR A 39 11.82 22.26 -8.48
C TYR A 39 13.22 22.11 -7.90
N GLY A 40 13.42 22.60 -6.68
CA GLY A 40 14.72 22.58 -5.99
C GLY A 40 14.59 22.41 -4.47
N PRO A 41 15.70 22.55 -3.72
CA PRO A 41 15.69 22.42 -2.26
C PRO A 41 14.74 23.40 -1.55
N GLU A 42 14.55 24.61 -2.10
CA GLU A 42 13.64 25.63 -1.54
C GLU A 42 12.48 25.99 -2.48
N GLN A 43 12.70 25.86 -3.79
CA GLN A 43 11.81 26.29 -4.87
C GLN A 43 10.77 25.21 -5.18
N ASP A 44 9.49 25.57 -5.18
CA ASP A 44 8.41 24.62 -5.46
C ASP A 44 8.27 24.29 -6.95
N GLY A 45 8.82 25.13 -7.84
CA GLY A 45 8.68 24.98 -9.29
C GLY A 45 7.27 25.28 -9.81
N GLU A 46 7.04 25.01 -11.10
CA GLU A 46 5.76 25.18 -11.78
C GLU A 46 4.82 23.97 -11.57
N VAL A 47 4.50 23.70 -10.31
CA VAL A 47 3.54 22.64 -9.93
C VAL A 47 2.10 23.09 -10.18
N VAL A 48 1.35 22.27 -10.90
CA VAL A 48 -0.10 22.45 -11.14
C VAL A 48 -0.87 21.52 -10.20
N GLN A 49 -2.08 21.89 -9.80
CA GLN A 49 -2.93 20.97 -9.04
C GLN A 49 -3.30 19.76 -9.89
N SER A 50 -3.09 18.56 -9.37
CA SER A 50 -3.39 17.29 -10.03
C SER A 50 -4.90 17.05 -10.13
N GLU A 51 -5.31 16.38 -11.21
CA GLU A 51 -6.66 15.80 -11.38
C GLU A 51 -6.88 14.54 -10.51
N LEU A 52 -5.81 13.95 -9.96
CA LEU A 52 -5.93 12.81 -9.05
C LEU A 52 -6.63 13.23 -7.76
N SER A 53 -7.71 12.54 -7.46
CA SER A 53 -8.44 12.74 -6.21
C SER A 53 -7.81 11.93 -5.07
N GLY A 54 -7.12 12.62 -4.16
CA GLY A 54 -6.70 12.10 -2.86
C GLY A 54 -7.49 12.69 -1.70
N ARG A 55 -7.17 12.28 -0.46
CA ARG A 55 -7.67 12.96 0.76
C ARG A 55 -7.22 14.44 0.85
N ARG A 56 -6.24 14.82 0.03
CA ARG A 56 -5.64 16.16 -0.05
C ARG A 56 -5.34 16.49 -1.51
N PRO A 57 -5.22 17.78 -1.85
CA PRO A 57 -4.72 18.19 -3.17
C PRO A 57 -3.36 17.55 -3.41
N LEU A 58 -3.26 16.82 -4.52
CA LEU A 58 -1.98 16.40 -5.08
C LEU A 58 -1.55 17.48 -6.07
N TYR A 59 -0.25 17.66 -6.20
CA TYR A 59 0.31 18.54 -7.23
C TYR A 59 1.04 17.69 -8.24
N GLU A 60 1.09 18.16 -9.48
CA GLU A 60 1.77 17.49 -10.57
C GLU A 60 2.59 18.49 -11.36
N PHE A 61 3.67 17.99 -11.92
CA PHE A 61 4.34 18.66 -13.03
C PHE A 61 4.67 17.59 -14.08
N ARG A 62 4.62 18.01 -15.34
CA ARG A 62 4.93 17.19 -16.51
C ARG A 62 6.21 17.71 -17.14
N VAL A 63 7.12 16.81 -17.48
CA VAL A 63 8.33 17.14 -18.22
C VAL A 63 8.45 16.19 -19.40
N GLY A 64 8.12 16.68 -20.60
CA GLY A 64 7.94 15.81 -21.76
C GLY A 64 6.78 14.83 -21.54
N GLU A 65 7.05 13.53 -21.73
CA GLU A 65 6.07 12.45 -21.52
C GLU A 65 6.00 11.97 -20.07
N ASP A 66 6.99 12.30 -19.23
CA ASP A 66 7.00 11.90 -17.83
C ASP A 66 6.08 12.80 -16.99
N ALA A 67 5.21 12.18 -16.19
CA ALA A 67 4.37 12.85 -15.21
C ALA A 67 4.79 12.49 -13.78
N PHE A 68 4.84 13.49 -12.90
CA PHE A 68 5.27 13.33 -11.52
C PHE A 68 4.23 13.86 -10.55
N VAL A 69 3.93 13.09 -9.51
CA VAL A 69 3.03 13.48 -8.42
C VAL A 69 3.87 13.95 -7.24
N VAL A 70 3.63 15.18 -6.81
CA VAL A 70 4.17 15.78 -5.60
C VAL A 70 3.17 15.63 -4.47
N ARG A 71 3.56 14.89 -3.43
CA ARG A 71 2.80 14.73 -2.21
C ARG A 71 3.45 15.53 -1.09
N ARG A 72 2.72 16.52 -0.59
CA ARG A 72 3.06 17.26 0.63
C ARG A 72 2.58 16.51 1.86
N PHE A 73 3.48 16.25 2.79
CA PHE A 73 3.11 15.60 4.05
C PHE A 73 2.18 16.53 4.83
N SER A 74 1.31 15.95 5.65
CA SER A 74 0.51 16.73 6.57
C SER A 74 -0.15 15.88 7.65
N HIS A 75 -0.39 16.46 8.81
CA HIS A 75 -0.91 15.75 9.98
C HIS A 75 -2.35 15.27 9.80
N GLY A 76 -2.61 14.02 10.17
CA GLY A 76 -3.97 13.51 10.36
C GLY A 76 -4.54 13.93 11.72
N GLY A 77 -5.87 14.03 11.81
CA GLY A 77 -6.56 14.28 13.09
C GLY A 77 -6.28 15.65 13.72
N LEU A 78 -6.40 15.72 15.05
CA LEU A 78 -6.30 16.95 15.85
C LEU A 78 -4.91 17.60 15.80
N LEU A 79 -3.83 16.85 15.51
CA LEU A 79 -2.49 17.42 15.35
C LEU A 79 -2.42 18.47 14.23
N ARG A 80 -3.27 18.36 13.20
CA ARG A 80 -3.36 19.38 12.15
C ARG A 80 -3.75 20.75 12.71
N TRP A 81 -4.59 20.80 13.73
CA TRP A 81 -5.02 22.06 14.36
C TRP A 81 -3.93 22.68 15.23
N LEU A 82 -2.99 21.86 15.74
CA LEU A 82 -1.92 22.32 16.62
C LEU A 82 -0.64 22.71 15.86
N THR A 83 -0.22 21.92 14.88
CA THR A 83 1.06 22.14 14.16
C THR A 83 0.88 22.50 12.68
N GLY A 84 -0.36 22.49 12.18
CA GLY A 84 -0.64 22.71 10.76
C GLY A 84 -0.03 21.61 9.88
N VAL A 85 0.77 22.04 8.90
CA VAL A 85 1.50 21.16 7.97
C VAL A 85 2.97 20.92 8.38
N ARG A 86 3.41 21.47 9.53
CA ARG A 86 4.82 21.52 9.93
C ARG A 86 5.19 20.32 10.80
N PHE A 87 6.27 19.63 10.42
CA PHE A 87 6.80 18.47 11.11
C PHE A 87 8.08 18.81 11.87
N LEU A 88 8.34 18.15 12.99
CA LEU A 88 9.61 18.33 13.72
C LEU A 88 10.74 17.47 13.13
N ASP A 89 10.35 16.37 12.50
CA ASP A 89 11.24 15.33 12.01
C ASP A 89 11.46 15.47 10.50
N ALA A 90 12.61 16.05 10.13
CA ALA A 90 13.01 16.30 8.74
C ALA A 90 13.29 15.02 7.94
N GLU A 91 13.50 13.89 8.63
CA GLU A 91 14.01 12.67 8.01
C GLU A 91 12.92 11.80 7.36
N ARG A 92 11.64 12.06 7.69
CA ARG A 92 10.49 11.28 7.19
C ARG A 92 10.44 11.08 5.67
N PRO A 93 10.58 12.12 4.81
CA PRO A 93 10.51 11.93 3.36
C PRO A 93 11.66 11.05 2.84
N PHE A 94 12.84 11.14 3.44
CA PHE A 94 13.99 10.32 3.07
C PHE A 94 13.81 8.87 3.50
N ARG A 95 13.31 8.62 4.72
CA ARG A 95 12.93 7.26 5.16
C ARG A 95 11.88 6.65 4.25
N GLU A 96 10.89 7.42 3.82
CA GLU A 96 9.88 6.94 2.88
C GLU A 96 10.48 6.57 1.51
N LEU A 97 11.40 7.39 0.99
CA LEU A 97 12.14 7.11 -0.25
C LEU A 97 12.94 5.79 -0.13
N ILE A 98 13.72 5.64 0.94
CA ILE A 98 14.55 4.46 1.18
C ILE A 98 13.68 3.21 1.31
N LEU A 99 12.58 3.30 2.06
CA LEU A 99 11.63 2.20 2.20
C LEU A 99 10.97 1.84 0.86
N SER A 100 10.55 2.83 0.08
CA SER A 100 9.97 2.62 -1.25
C SER A 100 10.92 1.83 -2.15
N GLU A 101 12.19 2.26 -2.24
CA GLU A 101 13.19 1.58 -3.06
C GLU A 101 13.50 0.16 -2.55
N SER A 102 13.54 -0.03 -1.23
CA SER A 102 13.75 -1.34 -0.61
C SER A 102 12.63 -2.33 -0.97
N LEU A 103 11.37 -1.90 -0.91
CA LEU A 103 10.23 -2.71 -1.33
C LEU A 103 10.24 -3.01 -2.84
N ARG A 104 10.62 -2.03 -3.67
CA ARG A 104 10.74 -2.23 -5.13
C ARG A 104 11.77 -3.29 -5.48
N ARG A 105 12.94 -3.27 -4.82
CA ARG A 105 13.98 -4.29 -4.99
C ARG A 105 13.51 -5.68 -4.56
N ALA A 106 12.63 -5.75 -3.56
CA ALA A 106 11.97 -6.98 -3.13
C ALA A 106 10.79 -7.43 -4.03
N GLY A 107 10.59 -6.77 -5.18
CA GLY A 107 9.51 -7.11 -6.13
C GLY A 107 8.12 -6.64 -5.70
N ILE A 108 8.03 -5.75 -4.70
CA ILE A 108 6.77 -5.14 -4.26
C ILE A 108 6.63 -3.79 -4.97
N ARG A 109 5.60 -3.68 -5.83
CA ARG A 109 5.34 -2.44 -6.55
C ARG A 109 4.87 -1.34 -5.58
N THR A 110 5.50 -0.19 -5.70
CA THR A 110 5.13 1.09 -5.10
C THR A 110 5.52 2.17 -6.11
N PRO A 111 4.82 3.34 -6.18
CA PRO A 111 5.26 4.43 -7.05
C PRO A 111 6.73 4.73 -6.82
N ARG A 112 7.49 4.86 -7.91
CA ARG A 112 8.92 5.18 -7.79
C ARG A 112 9.04 6.59 -7.24
N VAL A 113 9.42 6.72 -5.98
CA VAL A 113 9.82 8.00 -5.39
C VAL A 113 11.08 8.45 -6.12
N VAL A 114 11.08 9.65 -6.69
CA VAL A 114 12.22 10.19 -7.45
C VAL A 114 12.84 11.40 -6.78
N ALA A 115 12.13 12.01 -5.83
CA ALA A 115 12.68 13.03 -4.96
C ALA A 115 12.04 13.01 -3.57
N ALA A 116 12.80 13.41 -2.56
CA ALA A 116 12.36 13.60 -1.18
C ALA A 116 12.92 14.93 -0.69
N ARG A 117 12.08 15.76 -0.05
CA ARG A 117 12.45 17.12 0.33
C ARG A 117 12.03 17.46 1.76
N ALA A 118 12.93 18.12 2.48
CA ALA A 118 12.64 18.76 3.75
C ALA A 118 13.04 20.23 3.67
N LYS A 119 12.06 21.14 3.81
CA LYS A 119 12.23 22.60 3.75
C LYS A 119 11.86 23.22 5.09
N MET A 120 12.74 24.03 5.67
CA MET A 120 12.46 24.75 6.92
C MET A 120 11.26 25.67 6.74
N ALA A 121 10.23 25.47 7.57
CA ALA A 121 9.06 26.33 7.56
C ALA A 121 9.42 27.75 8.05
N SER A 122 8.60 28.75 7.73
CA SER A 122 8.66 30.04 8.43
C SER A 122 8.27 29.82 9.90
N GLY A 123 9.20 30.09 10.83
CA GLY A 123 9.05 29.79 12.25
C GLY A 123 9.76 28.49 12.62
N PHE A 124 9.01 27.48 13.10
CA PHE A 124 9.57 26.20 13.57
C PHE A 124 9.21 25.02 12.65
N GLY A 125 10.06 24.00 12.65
CA GLY A 125 9.81 22.74 11.95
C GLY A 125 9.99 22.79 10.43
N TRP A 126 9.48 21.76 9.78
CA TRP A 126 9.78 21.39 8.41
C TRP A 126 8.50 21.16 7.60
N LEU A 127 8.53 21.61 6.35
CA LEU A 127 7.62 21.25 5.28
C LEU A 127 8.25 20.09 4.53
N LEU A 128 7.53 18.98 4.44
CA LEU A 128 8.07 17.74 3.90
C LEU A 128 7.31 17.36 2.63
N GLU A 129 8.03 16.84 1.65
CA GLU A 129 7.47 16.40 0.38
C GLU A 129 8.17 15.14 -0.13
N VAL A 130 7.43 14.32 -0.86
CA VAL A 130 8.00 13.33 -1.77
C VAL A 130 7.37 13.50 -3.15
N VAL A 131 8.22 13.32 -4.16
CA VAL A 131 7.84 13.30 -5.57
C VAL A 131 7.94 11.87 -6.05
N SER A 132 6.90 11.37 -6.69
CA SER A 132 6.88 10.03 -7.27
C SER A 132 6.47 10.08 -8.74
N ARG A 133 6.93 9.12 -9.54
CA ARG A 133 6.39 8.94 -10.89
C ARG A 133 4.90 8.64 -10.80
N ARG A 134 4.12 9.33 -11.63
CA ARG A 134 2.68 9.11 -11.74
C ARG A 134 2.41 7.70 -12.26
N LEU A 135 1.41 7.05 -11.68
CA LEU A 135 0.88 5.79 -12.19
C LEU A 135 -0.38 6.13 -12.98
N GLU A 136 -0.34 5.89 -14.29
CA GLU A 136 -1.52 6.05 -15.14
C GLU A 136 -2.44 4.84 -15.02
N ASP A 137 -3.72 5.03 -15.34
CA ASP A 137 -4.74 3.98 -15.40
C ASP A 137 -4.90 3.16 -14.12
N THR A 138 -4.61 3.75 -12.95
CA THR A 138 -4.78 3.08 -11.66
C THR A 138 -5.97 3.62 -10.86
N VAL A 139 -6.57 2.76 -10.05
CA VAL A 139 -7.69 3.08 -9.17
C VAL A 139 -7.48 2.47 -7.78
N ASP A 140 -7.88 3.19 -6.72
CA ASP A 140 -7.74 2.67 -5.37
C ASP A 140 -8.71 1.51 -5.09
N LEU A 141 -8.25 0.48 -4.36
CA LEU A 141 -9.05 -0.69 -4.03
C LEU A 141 -10.32 -0.30 -3.25
N GLY A 142 -10.29 0.77 -2.45
CA GLY A 142 -11.47 1.29 -1.78
C GLY A 142 -12.57 1.74 -2.75
N HIS A 143 -12.20 2.41 -3.84
CA HIS A 143 -13.09 2.77 -4.95
C HIS A 143 -13.60 1.52 -5.69
N VAL A 144 -12.72 0.56 -5.98
CA VAL A 144 -13.10 -0.73 -6.60
C VAL A 144 -14.14 -1.48 -5.76
N LEU A 145 -13.94 -1.54 -4.44
CA LEU A 145 -14.92 -2.13 -3.50
C LEU A 145 -16.25 -1.36 -3.49
N GLY A 146 -16.21 -0.04 -3.71
CA GLY A 146 -17.39 0.79 -3.92
C GLY A 146 -18.16 0.40 -5.18
N ARG A 147 -17.47 0.28 -6.32
CA ARG A 147 -18.04 -0.18 -7.60
C ARG A 147 -18.62 -1.58 -7.49
N ALA A 148 -17.87 -2.51 -6.89
CA ALA A 148 -18.31 -3.89 -6.67
C ALA A 148 -19.59 -3.98 -5.83
N ARG A 149 -19.78 -3.07 -4.87
CA ARG A 149 -21.01 -2.98 -4.08
C ARG A 149 -22.23 -2.61 -4.93
N ARG A 150 -22.04 -1.75 -5.93
CA ARG A 150 -23.08 -1.31 -6.86
C ARG A 150 -23.30 -2.28 -8.03
N GLY A 151 -22.58 -3.41 -8.06
CA GLY A 151 -22.66 -4.39 -9.14
C GLY A 151 -21.88 -4.00 -10.40
N GLU A 152 -21.00 -3.00 -10.33
CA GLU A 152 -20.26 -2.44 -11.48
C GLU A 152 -18.91 -3.14 -11.74
N VAL A 153 -18.65 -4.26 -11.04
CA VAL A 153 -17.44 -5.07 -11.20
C VAL A 153 -17.83 -6.52 -11.33
N ASP A 154 -17.39 -7.15 -12.41
CA ASP A 154 -17.70 -8.55 -12.68
C ASP A 154 -17.14 -9.49 -11.62
N ARG A 155 -17.85 -10.61 -11.43
CA ARG A 155 -17.52 -11.58 -10.39
C ARG A 155 -16.14 -12.20 -10.59
N ALA A 156 -15.76 -12.55 -11.82
CA ALA A 156 -14.48 -13.21 -12.07
C ALA A 156 -13.27 -12.28 -11.83
N PRO A 157 -13.21 -11.06 -12.39
CA PRO A 157 -12.21 -10.04 -12.06
C PRO A 157 -12.10 -9.77 -10.56
N LYS A 158 -13.23 -9.54 -9.88
CA LYS A 158 -13.25 -9.31 -8.43
C LYS A 158 -12.60 -10.46 -7.65
N ARG A 159 -12.90 -11.70 -8.01
CA ARG A 159 -12.36 -12.89 -7.33
C ARG A 159 -10.85 -13.00 -7.48
N ARG A 160 -10.33 -12.74 -8.69
CA ARG A 160 -8.89 -12.72 -8.99
C ARG A 160 -8.19 -11.60 -8.23
N LEU A 161 -8.74 -10.40 -8.27
CA LEU A 161 -8.23 -9.23 -7.56
C LEU A 161 -8.06 -9.51 -6.05
N LEU A 162 -9.08 -10.05 -5.39
CA LEU A 162 -9.01 -10.32 -3.95
C LEU A 162 -7.95 -11.37 -3.59
N LEU A 163 -7.74 -12.37 -4.44
CA LEU A 163 -6.65 -13.34 -4.28
C LEU A 163 -5.29 -12.62 -4.36
N GLU A 164 -5.10 -11.75 -5.35
CA GLU A 164 -3.85 -11.02 -5.55
C GLU A 164 -3.57 -9.96 -4.47
N VAL A 165 -4.61 -9.31 -3.96
CA VAL A 165 -4.51 -8.42 -2.79
C VAL A 165 -4.03 -9.23 -1.57
N GLY A 166 -4.55 -10.44 -1.36
CA GLY A 166 -4.04 -11.35 -0.34
C GLY A 166 -2.55 -11.66 -0.53
N ARG A 167 -2.14 -12.01 -1.75
CA ARG A 167 -0.74 -12.32 -2.10
C ARG A 167 0.18 -11.11 -1.89
N LEU A 168 -0.23 -9.91 -2.28
CA LEU A 168 0.52 -8.68 -2.06
C LEU A 168 0.75 -8.43 -0.57
N VAL A 169 -0.29 -8.51 0.25
CA VAL A 169 -0.18 -8.29 1.70
C VAL A 169 0.69 -9.37 2.34
N SER A 170 0.65 -10.62 1.84
CA SER A 170 1.58 -11.68 2.27
C SER A 170 3.03 -11.32 1.96
N ARG A 171 3.32 -10.88 0.72
CA ARG A 171 4.66 -10.46 0.31
C ARG A 171 5.16 -9.29 1.16
N LEU A 172 4.35 -8.27 1.39
CA LEU A 172 4.69 -7.16 2.29
C LEU A 172 5.11 -7.64 3.67
N HIS A 173 4.31 -8.49 4.30
CA HIS A 173 4.60 -8.99 5.65
C HIS A 173 5.80 -9.95 5.68
N LYS A 174 6.02 -10.74 4.62
CA LYS A 174 7.20 -11.61 4.48
C LYS A 174 8.50 -10.82 4.30
N GLN A 175 8.42 -9.66 3.66
CA GLN A 175 9.52 -8.69 3.58
C GLN A 175 9.70 -7.88 4.86
N GLY A 176 8.99 -8.21 5.94
CA GLY A 176 9.15 -7.51 7.21
C GLY A 176 8.50 -6.13 7.27
N CYS A 177 7.74 -5.73 6.24
CA CYS A 177 7.15 -4.41 6.16
C CYS A 177 5.87 -4.31 7.01
N LEU A 178 5.92 -3.53 8.08
CA LEU A 178 4.76 -3.12 8.86
C LEU A 178 4.23 -1.79 8.31
N HIS A 179 3.16 -1.84 7.52
CA HIS A 179 2.61 -0.65 6.89
C HIS A 179 1.77 0.18 7.87
N SER A 180 2.16 1.43 8.10
CA SER A 180 1.59 2.35 9.10
C SER A 180 0.08 2.58 8.92
N ASP A 181 -0.37 2.73 7.68
CA ASP A 181 -1.78 2.94 7.31
C ASP A 181 -2.27 1.97 6.22
N LEU A 182 -2.07 0.66 6.41
CA LEU A 182 -2.60 -0.35 5.49
C LEU A 182 -4.13 -0.30 5.41
N THR A 183 -4.64 0.31 4.34
CA THR A 183 -6.07 0.43 4.03
C THR A 183 -6.30 0.17 2.54
N PRO A 184 -7.52 -0.19 2.10
CA PRO A 184 -7.83 -0.35 0.68
C PRO A 184 -7.57 0.91 -0.15
N ASN A 185 -7.58 2.11 0.45
CA ASN A 185 -7.28 3.34 -0.27
C ASN A 185 -5.78 3.53 -0.55
N ASN A 186 -4.91 2.82 0.19
CA ASN A 186 -3.46 2.84 0.00
C ASN A 186 -2.97 1.63 -0.83
N LEU A 187 -3.90 0.91 -1.47
CA LEU A 187 -3.62 -0.13 -2.44
C LEU A 187 -4.23 0.29 -3.78
N LEU A 188 -3.39 0.54 -4.77
CA LEU A 188 -3.86 0.80 -6.14
C LEU A 188 -3.93 -0.49 -6.93
N VAL A 189 -4.87 -0.51 -7.87
CA VAL A 189 -5.10 -1.58 -8.83
C VAL A 189 -5.04 -0.98 -10.23
N ASP A 190 -4.42 -1.68 -11.17
CA ASP A 190 -4.56 -1.38 -12.59
C ASP A 190 -6.04 -1.48 -13.00
N SER A 191 -6.55 -0.46 -13.69
CA SER A 191 -7.94 -0.41 -14.15
C SER A 191 -8.27 -1.54 -15.13
N ALA A 192 -7.29 -2.01 -15.93
CA ALA A 192 -7.45 -3.15 -16.82
C ALA A 192 -7.86 -4.43 -16.06
N ALA A 193 -7.45 -4.55 -14.80
CA ALA A 193 -7.81 -5.67 -13.94
C ALA A 193 -9.33 -5.78 -13.68
N LEU A 194 -10.05 -4.67 -13.79
CA LEU A 194 -11.52 -4.64 -13.63
C LEU A 194 -12.24 -5.22 -14.85
N HIS A 195 -11.55 -5.34 -15.98
CA HIS A 195 -12.07 -5.79 -17.26
C HIS A 195 -11.44 -7.11 -17.72
N GLY A 196 -10.87 -7.88 -16.79
CA GLY A 196 -10.34 -9.22 -17.04
C GLY A 196 -8.82 -9.31 -17.25
N GLY A 197 -8.11 -8.18 -17.27
CA GLY A 197 -6.64 -8.15 -17.22
C GLY A 197 -6.08 -8.76 -15.94
N GLU A 198 -4.79 -9.10 -15.95
CA GLU A 198 -4.11 -9.54 -14.74
C GLU A 198 -3.92 -8.35 -13.78
N PRO A 199 -4.31 -8.46 -12.50
CA PRO A 199 -4.24 -7.34 -11.57
C PRO A 199 -2.80 -7.04 -11.18
N GLU A 200 -2.31 -5.91 -11.66
CA GLU A 200 -1.16 -5.26 -11.04
C GLU A 200 -1.61 -4.43 -9.84
N LEU A 201 -0.83 -4.50 -8.77
CA LEU A 201 -1.15 -3.88 -7.49
C LEU A 201 0.03 -3.09 -6.95
N TRP A 202 -0.22 -1.88 -6.47
CA TRP A 202 0.78 -1.01 -5.86
C TRP A 202 0.43 -0.67 -4.42
N VAL A 203 1.46 -0.51 -3.61
CA VAL A 203 1.37 -0.03 -2.22
C VAL A 203 1.71 1.45 -2.20
N LEU A 204 0.82 2.27 -1.64
CA LEU A 204 0.99 3.70 -1.45
C LEU A 204 1.26 4.05 0.02
N ASP A 205 1.69 5.30 0.23
CA ASP A 205 1.77 5.95 1.54
C ASP A 205 2.59 5.15 2.55
N LEU A 206 3.90 5.13 2.32
CA LEU A 206 4.84 4.41 3.16
C LEU A 206 5.32 5.28 4.33
N ASP A 207 4.84 6.52 4.48
CA ASP A 207 5.15 7.40 5.62
C ASP A 207 4.86 6.70 6.96
N GLY A 208 5.87 6.67 7.82
CA GLY A 208 5.81 6.03 9.14
C GLY A 208 5.71 4.50 9.12
N SER A 209 5.78 3.86 7.95
CA SER A 209 5.91 2.39 7.84
C SER A 209 7.34 1.97 8.18
N THR A 210 7.51 0.73 8.63
CA THR A 210 8.81 0.24 9.12
C THR A 210 9.16 -1.13 8.54
N LEU A 211 10.45 -1.38 8.33
CA LEU A 211 11.00 -2.71 8.03
C LEU A 211 11.55 -3.34 9.30
N HIS A 212 11.35 -4.65 9.40
CA HIS A 212 11.86 -5.51 10.47
C HIS A 212 12.43 -6.77 9.82
N ASP A 213 13.38 -7.45 10.45
CA ASP A 213 13.89 -8.73 9.91
C ASP A 213 12.77 -9.76 9.74
N ALA A 214 11.84 -9.80 10.70
CA ALA A 214 10.61 -10.56 10.61
C ALA A 214 9.50 -9.88 11.41
N LEU A 215 8.28 -9.85 10.86
CA LEU A 215 7.11 -9.44 11.63
C LEU A 215 6.67 -10.54 12.58
N THR A 216 6.46 -10.16 13.84
CA THR A 216 5.73 -10.99 14.77
C THR A 216 4.29 -11.20 14.28
N ASP A 217 3.74 -12.34 14.69
CA ASP A 217 2.34 -12.68 14.47
C ASP A 217 1.37 -11.58 14.99
N ALA A 218 1.73 -10.91 16.10
CA ALA A 218 0.96 -9.80 16.66
C ALA A 218 0.98 -8.55 15.77
N GLN A 219 2.16 -8.14 15.26
CA GLN A 219 2.31 -7.02 14.33
C GLN A 219 1.53 -7.28 13.03
N ARG A 220 1.69 -8.48 12.47
CA ARG A 220 1.03 -8.91 11.25
C ARG A 220 -0.50 -8.87 11.38
N ARG A 221 -1.04 -9.44 12.45
CA ARG A 221 -2.48 -9.40 12.75
C ARG A 221 -2.99 -7.99 13.03
N LYS A 222 -2.19 -7.12 13.67
CA LYS A 222 -2.52 -5.70 13.85
C LYS A 222 -2.64 -4.99 12.51
N ASN A 223 -1.74 -5.28 11.56
CA ASN A 223 -1.77 -4.69 10.23
C ASN A 223 -2.98 -5.17 9.42
N LEU A 224 -3.27 -6.48 9.42
CA LEU A 224 -4.51 -7.04 8.84
C LEU A 224 -5.77 -6.40 9.43
N ARG A 225 -5.86 -6.30 10.77
CA ARG A 225 -7.01 -5.67 11.44
C ARG A 225 -7.24 -4.24 10.96
N ARG A 226 -6.19 -3.47 10.64
CA ARG A 226 -6.33 -2.11 10.09
C ARG A 226 -7.02 -2.14 8.72
N LEU A 227 -6.57 -3.01 7.82
CA LEU A 227 -7.16 -3.20 6.50
C LEU A 227 -8.65 -3.54 6.60
N TYR A 228 -8.99 -4.50 7.45
CA TYR A 228 -10.37 -4.98 7.62
C TYR A 228 -11.28 -4.00 8.35
N ARG A 229 -10.79 -3.28 9.36
CA ARG A 229 -11.56 -2.23 10.05
C ARG A 229 -11.98 -1.12 9.08
N PHE A 230 -11.15 -0.79 8.08
CA PHE A 230 -11.54 0.15 7.05
C PHE A 230 -12.75 -0.36 6.24
N VAL A 231 -12.68 -1.61 5.77
CA VAL A 231 -13.75 -2.26 5.00
C VAL A 231 -15.02 -2.28 5.84
N GLU A 232 -14.96 -2.78 7.07
CA GLU A 232 -16.10 -2.88 7.98
C GLU A 232 -16.78 -1.53 8.20
N ARG A 233 -16.01 -0.48 8.51
CA ARG A 233 -16.56 0.86 8.72
C ARG A 233 -17.33 1.36 7.49
N ARG A 234 -16.86 1.07 6.28
CA ARG A 234 -17.58 1.41 5.04
C ARG A 234 -18.81 0.54 4.84
N GLU A 235 -18.72 -0.75 5.12
CA GLU A 235 -19.85 -1.67 4.97
C GLU A 235 -21.00 -1.36 5.94
N ARG A 236 -20.70 -0.93 7.17
CA ARG A 236 -21.71 -0.45 8.13
C ARG A 236 -22.48 0.77 7.62
N ARG A 237 -21.83 1.66 6.85
CA ARG A 237 -22.43 2.89 6.34
C ARG A 237 -23.13 2.71 4.99
N TYR A 238 -22.59 1.87 4.12
CA TYR A 238 -23.00 1.82 2.72
C TYR A 238 -23.50 0.44 2.25
N GLY A 239 -23.49 -0.57 3.12
CA GLY A 239 -23.80 -1.96 2.75
C GLY A 239 -22.57 -2.78 2.37
N SER A 240 -22.72 -4.10 2.35
CA SER A 240 -21.60 -5.03 2.17
C SER A 240 -21.10 -5.05 0.73
N ALA A 241 -19.78 -4.88 0.56
CA ALA A 241 -19.09 -5.03 -0.71
C ALA A 241 -18.49 -6.43 -0.88
N LEU A 242 -18.18 -7.11 0.22
CA LEU A 242 -17.48 -8.40 0.24
C LEU A 242 -18.35 -9.50 0.82
N THR A 243 -18.40 -10.63 0.11
CA THR A 243 -19.04 -11.84 0.62
C THR A 243 -18.10 -12.64 1.52
N ARG A 244 -18.64 -13.66 2.20
CA ARG A 244 -17.84 -14.64 2.94
C ARG A 244 -16.75 -15.28 2.08
N THR A 245 -17.10 -15.70 0.87
CA THR A 245 -16.15 -16.35 -0.03
C THR A 245 -15.09 -15.36 -0.55
N ASP A 246 -15.39 -14.06 -0.57
CA ASP A 246 -14.43 -13.02 -0.94
C ASP A 246 -13.35 -12.85 0.14
N PHE A 247 -13.73 -12.85 1.41
CA PHE A 247 -12.76 -12.95 2.52
C PHE A 247 -11.93 -14.23 2.43
N ALA A 248 -12.58 -15.35 2.06
CA ALA A 248 -11.87 -16.60 1.90
C ALA A 248 -10.79 -16.57 0.82
N ARG A 249 -11.07 -15.89 -0.29
CA ARG A 249 -10.12 -15.70 -1.39
C ARG A 249 -8.93 -14.86 -0.99
N PHE A 250 -9.15 -13.75 -0.28
CA PHE A 250 -8.03 -12.95 0.24
C PHE A 250 -7.10 -13.82 1.08
N PHE A 251 -7.65 -14.54 2.06
CA PHE A 251 -6.82 -15.32 2.98
C PHE A 251 -6.13 -16.49 2.29
N ARG A 252 -6.75 -17.06 1.25
CA ARG A 252 -6.09 -18.04 0.37
C ARG A 252 -4.88 -17.47 -0.37
N GLY A 253 -4.96 -16.21 -0.80
CA GLY A 253 -3.81 -15.53 -1.39
C GLY A 253 -2.75 -15.19 -0.33
N TYR A 254 -3.21 -14.84 0.86
CA TYR A 254 -2.37 -14.40 1.96
C TYR A 254 -1.55 -15.52 2.60
N ASP A 255 -2.16 -16.67 2.83
CA ASP A 255 -1.56 -17.85 3.45
C ASP A 255 -1.90 -19.09 2.61
N PRO A 256 -1.26 -19.27 1.44
CA PRO A 256 -1.62 -20.32 0.48
C PRO A 256 -1.44 -21.74 1.04
N GLU A 257 -0.56 -21.90 2.02
CA GLU A 257 -0.29 -23.17 2.70
C GLU A 257 -1.27 -23.45 3.83
N GLY A 258 -2.17 -22.50 4.12
CA GLY A 258 -3.25 -22.68 5.07
C GLY A 258 -2.82 -22.87 6.53
N ARG A 259 -1.59 -22.49 6.89
CA ARG A 259 -1.02 -22.77 8.23
C ARG A 259 -1.55 -21.86 9.33
N ARG A 260 -1.89 -20.62 8.98
CA ARG A 260 -2.16 -19.52 9.92
C ARG A 260 -3.52 -18.86 9.71
N TRP A 261 -4.18 -19.11 8.58
CA TRP A 261 -5.43 -18.41 8.23
C TRP A 261 -6.50 -18.52 9.32
N LYS A 262 -6.64 -19.66 10.05
CA LYS A 262 -7.63 -19.79 11.15
C LYS A 262 -7.36 -18.77 12.26
N ALA A 263 -6.11 -18.66 12.70
CA ALA A 263 -5.71 -17.75 13.77
C ALA A 263 -5.79 -16.27 13.33
N ASP A 264 -5.30 -15.98 12.13
CA ASP A 264 -5.32 -14.63 11.57
C ASP A 264 -6.76 -14.18 11.26
N TRP A 265 -7.61 -15.07 10.74
CA TRP A 265 -9.05 -14.82 10.57
C TRP A 265 -9.74 -14.54 11.88
N ARG A 266 -9.56 -15.37 12.93
CA ARG A 266 -10.18 -15.15 14.24
C ARG A 266 -9.81 -13.79 14.81
N SER A 267 -8.55 -13.38 14.68
CA SER A 267 -8.11 -12.06 15.16
C SER A 267 -8.74 -10.90 14.41
N VAL A 268 -9.11 -11.08 13.16
CA VAL A 268 -9.79 -10.05 12.36
C VAL A 268 -11.30 -10.08 12.62
N ALA A 269 -11.87 -11.28 12.72
CA ALA A 269 -13.30 -11.53 12.85
C ALA A 269 -13.87 -11.10 14.21
N THR A 270 -13.09 -11.09 15.29
CA THR A 270 -13.55 -10.63 16.61
C THR A 270 -14.02 -9.17 16.62
N MET A 271 -13.69 -8.37 15.60
CA MET A 271 -14.22 -7.01 15.43
C MET A 271 -15.47 -6.95 14.53
N HIS A 272 -15.70 -7.94 13.66
CA HIS A 272 -16.90 -8.00 12.82
C HIS A 272 -18.09 -8.50 13.66
N SER A 273 -19.13 -7.68 13.83
CA SER A 273 -20.27 -7.93 14.72
C SER A 273 -21.30 -8.99 14.25
N ARG A 274 -20.92 -9.98 13.43
CA ARG A 274 -21.88 -10.95 12.84
C ARG A 274 -21.57 -12.41 13.20
N ARG A 275 -21.82 -12.80 14.46
CA ARG A 275 -21.53 -14.15 15.02
C ARG A 275 -21.97 -15.35 14.14
N SER A 276 -23.11 -15.28 13.44
CA SER A 276 -23.62 -16.38 12.60
C SER A 276 -22.92 -16.52 11.24
N VAL A 277 -22.20 -15.49 10.78
CA VAL A 277 -21.43 -15.51 9.52
C VAL A 277 -20.16 -16.34 9.65
N PHE A 278 -19.68 -16.57 10.89
CA PHE A 278 -18.35 -17.09 11.16
C PHE A 278 -18.23 -18.62 11.15
N HIS A 279 -19.27 -19.36 11.54
CA HIS A 279 -19.27 -20.83 11.39
C HIS A 279 -19.23 -21.25 9.92
N ALA A 280 -20.03 -20.60 9.07
CA ALA A 280 -20.03 -20.86 7.63
C ALA A 280 -18.70 -20.49 6.93
N LEU A 281 -17.98 -19.49 7.46
CA LEU A 281 -16.65 -19.12 6.98
C LEU A 281 -15.60 -20.17 7.30
N GLY A 282 -15.62 -20.74 8.51
CA GLY A 282 -14.73 -21.85 8.88
C GLY A 282 -14.81 -23.01 7.88
N TRP A 283 -16.02 -23.44 7.54
CA TRP A 283 -16.28 -24.47 6.53
C TRP A 283 -15.82 -24.09 5.12
N LEU A 284 -16.11 -22.87 4.67
CA LEU A 284 -15.68 -22.39 3.34
C LEU A 284 -14.16 -22.35 3.21
N PHE A 285 -13.49 -21.96 4.28
CA PHE A 285 -12.05 -21.94 4.33
C PHE A 285 -11.45 -23.34 4.38
N GLU A 286 -12.00 -24.24 5.20
CA GLU A 286 -11.62 -25.67 5.19
C GLU A 286 -11.74 -26.25 3.78
N ARG A 287 -12.81 -25.95 3.04
CA ARG A 287 -12.93 -26.34 1.63
C ARG A 287 -11.92 -25.65 0.70
N SER A 288 -11.53 -24.41 0.99
CA SER A 288 -10.59 -23.63 0.17
C SER A 288 -9.12 -24.02 0.38
N PHE A 289 -8.82 -24.62 1.54
CA PHE A 289 -7.50 -25.04 1.98
C PHE A 289 -7.36 -26.56 2.14
N ALA A 290 -8.43 -27.33 1.91
CA ALA A 290 -8.38 -28.78 1.89
C ALA A 290 -7.37 -29.25 0.82
N PRO A 291 -6.58 -30.31 1.09
CA PRO A 291 -5.74 -30.95 0.09
C PRO A 291 -6.59 -31.33 -1.14
N ARG A 292 -6.03 -31.15 -2.34
CA ARG A 292 -6.73 -31.48 -3.60
C ARG A 292 -6.83 -32.98 -3.88
N THR A 293 -6.19 -33.82 -3.07
CA THR A 293 -6.28 -35.27 -3.15
C THR A 293 -7.48 -35.75 -2.35
N ASP A 294 -8.46 -36.35 -3.03
CA ASP A 294 -9.50 -37.14 -2.38
C ASP A 294 -8.83 -38.36 -1.72
N PRO A 295 -9.07 -38.66 -0.44
CA PRO A 295 -8.55 -39.88 0.19
C PRO A 295 -8.94 -41.17 -0.57
N ARG A 296 -9.98 -41.13 -1.42
CA ARG A 296 -10.42 -42.25 -2.26
C ARG A 296 -9.60 -42.45 -3.53
N ASP A 297 -8.76 -41.49 -3.91
CA ASP A 297 -7.83 -41.64 -5.05
C ASP A 297 -6.58 -42.46 -4.67
N LEU A 298 -6.39 -42.79 -3.39
CA LEU A 298 -5.29 -43.63 -2.90
C LEU A 298 -5.66 -45.12 -2.78
N ASP A 299 -6.93 -45.49 -2.99
CA ASP A 299 -7.44 -46.84 -2.72
C ASP A 299 -7.78 -47.66 -3.98
N SER A 300 -7.41 -47.17 -5.17
CA SER A 300 -7.63 -47.89 -6.45
C SER A 300 -6.39 -48.64 -6.97
N GLY A 301 -5.33 -48.76 -6.17
CA GLY A 301 -4.04 -49.34 -6.57
C GLY A 301 -3.70 -50.72 -6.01
N ALA A 302 -4.63 -51.45 -5.38
CA ALA A 302 -4.34 -52.77 -4.79
C ALA A 302 -5.37 -53.83 -5.20
N VAL A 303 -5.45 -54.12 -6.51
CA VAL A 303 -5.96 -55.41 -6.99
C VAL A 303 -5.00 -55.98 -8.03
N SER A 304 -4.60 -57.23 -7.79
CA SER A 304 -3.90 -58.19 -8.65
C SER A 304 -2.37 -58.18 -8.71
N ARG A 305 -1.80 -59.21 -8.05
CA ARG A 305 -0.80 -60.23 -8.47
C ARG A 305 -0.02 -60.60 -7.20
N THR A 306 -0.06 -61.80 -6.65
CA THR A 306 -0.24 -63.18 -7.15
C THR A 306 -0.77 -64.04 -6.00
#